data_AF-A0A538F1R0-F1
#
_entry.id   AF-A0A538F1R0-F1
#
_cell.length_a   1.000
_cell.length_b   1.000
_cell.length_c   1.000
_cell.angle_alpha   90.00
_cell.angle_beta   90.00
_cell.angle_gamma   90.00
#
_symmetry.space_group_name_H-M   'P 1'
#
loop_
_entity.id
_entity.type
_entity.pdbx_description
1 polymer ?
#
loop_
_entity_poly.entity_id
_entity_poly.type
_entity_poly.pdbx_seq_one_letter_code
_entity_poly.pdbx_strand_id
1 'polypeptide(L)' 'MDGEPRAERLRSFLLGGVVGASAVLAALRRKRPRSRQTPPGLAAFEDAPCYRETLEREQKP' A
#
# COMPACT_ATOMS: atom_id res chain seq x y z
N MET A 1 30.38 -26.50 -22.41
CA MET A 1 29.18 -26.70 -21.55
C MET A 1 29.15 -25.52 -20.58
N ASP A 2 28.86 -24.30 -21.07
CA ASP A 2 29.20 -23.05 -20.34
C ASP A 2 28.09 -21.98 -20.34
N GLY A 3 26.87 -22.32 -20.79
CA GLY A 3 25.73 -21.39 -20.88
C GLY A 3 24.71 -21.49 -19.74
N GLU A 4 24.52 -22.69 -19.18
CA GLU A 4 23.52 -23.02 -18.15
C GLU A 4 23.62 -22.16 -16.87
N PRO A 5 24.80 -22.00 -16.22
CA PRO A 5 24.85 -21.33 -14.91
C PRO A 5 24.66 -19.81 -15.02
N ARG A 6 24.89 -19.21 -16.20
CA ARG A 6 24.60 -17.78 -16.43
C ARG A 6 23.11 -17.54 -16.66
N ALA A 7 22.45 -18.42 -17.41
CA ALA A 7 21.01 -18.31 -17.68
C ALA A 7 20.19 -18.50 -16.39
N GLU A 8 20.57 -19.43 -15.52
CA GLU A 8 19.88 -19.67 -14.25
C GLU A 8 19.96 -18.46 -13.31
N ARG A 9 21.15 -17.86 -13.17
CA ARG A 9 21.32 -16.63 -12.38
C ARG A 9 20.46 -15.49 -12.92
N LEU A 10 20.45 -15.28 -14.23
CA LEU A 10 19.64 -14.24 -14.87
C LEU A 10 18.14 -14.44 -14.62
N ARG A 11 17.67 -15.69 -14.68
CA ARG A 11 16.27 -16.03 -14.34
C ARG A 11 15.94 -15.69 -12.90
N SER A 12 16.81 -16.01 -11.95
CA SER A 12 16.61 -15.67 -10.53
C SER A 12 16.54 -14.15 -10.30
N PHE A 13 17.35 -13.35 -11.01
CA PHE A 13 17.26 -11.89 -10.94
C PHE A 13 15.95 -11.35 -11.52
N LEU A 14 15.48 -11.89 -12.65
CA LEU A 14 14.21 -11.49 -13.25
C LEU A 14 13.03 -11.84 -12.36
N LEU A 15 13.01 -13.06 -11.79
CA LEU A 15 11.99 -13.50 -10.86
C LEU A 15 11.98 -12.62 -9.60
N GLY A 16 13.16 -12.36 -9.01
CA GLY A 16 13.28 -11.46 -7.87
C GLY A 16 12.80 -10.03 -8.17
N GLY A 17 13.13 -9.51 -9.36
CA GLY A 17 12.67 -8.20 -9.83
C GLY A 17 11.15 -8.12 -9.97
N VAL A 18 10.52 -9.13 -10.59
CA VAL A 18 9.06 -9.18 -10.77
C VAL A 18 8.34 -9.29 -9.43
N VAL A 19 8.83 -10.11 -8.51
CA VAL A 19 8.26 -10.26 -7.16
C VAL A 19 8.37 -8.95 -6.38
N GLY A 20 9.54 -8.31 -6.40
CA GLY A 20 9.76 -7.01 -5.75
C GLY A 20 8.87 -5.90 -6.32
N ALA A 21 8.78 -5.79 -7.65
CA ALA A 21 7.90 -4.83 -8.32
C ALA A 21 6.42 -5.07 -7.97
N SER A 22 5.99 -6.33 -7.92
CA SER A 22 4.63 -6.70 -7.54
C SER A 22 4.31 -6.32 -6.10
N ALA A 23 5.26 -6.50 -5.18
CA ALA A 23 5.09 -6.11 -3.77
C ALA A 23 4.96 -4.59 -3.61
N VAL A 24 5.78 -3.81 -4.32
CA VAL A 24 5.68 -2.34 -4.32
C VAL A 24 4.33 -1.88 -4.88
N LEU A 25 3.90 -2.45 -6.02
CA LEU A 25 2.59 -2.15 -6.60
C LEU A 25 1.43 -2.53 -5.67
N ALA A 26 1.52 -3.68 -4.98
CA ALA A 26 0.54 -4.10 -3.99
C ALA A 26 0.52 -3.16 -2.78
N ALA A 27 1.68 -2.71 -2.30
CA ALA A 27 1.78 -1.76 -1.20
C ALA A 27 1.17 -0.39 -1.57
N LEU A 28 1.42 0.10 -2.79
CA LEU A 28 0.80 1.32 -3.30
C LEU A 28 -0.72 1.18 -3.42
N ARG A 29 -1.22 0.05 -3.92
CA ARG A 29 -2.66 -0.24 -3.96
C ARG A 29 -3.28 -0.35 -2.56
N ARG A 30 -2.56 -0.94 -1.60
CA ARG A 30 -2.99 -1.06 -0.20
C ARG A 30 -2.97 0.28 0.53
N LYS A 31 -2.07 1.19 0.13
CA LYS A 31 -2.03 2.58 0.59
C LYS A 31 -3.21 3.42 0.11
N ARG A 32 -4.00 2.95 -0.86
CA ARG A 32 -5.27 3.59 -1.19
C ARG A 32 -6.09 3.63 0.11
N PRO A 33 -6.49 4.82 0.61
CA PRO A 33 -7.22 4.91 1.85
C PRO A 33 -8.46 4.04 1.67
N ARG A 34 -8.49 2.93 2.41
CA ARG A 34 -9.68 2.12 2.55
C ARG A 34 -10.69 3.11 3.10
N SER A 35 -11.66 3.52 2.27
CA SER A 35 -12.75 4.40 2.69
C SER A 35 -13.21 3.84 4.02
N ARG A 36 -12.94 4.60 5.09
CA ARG A 36 -13.24 4.18 6.45
C ARG A 36 -14.75 4.07 6.42
N GLN A 37 -15.27 2.84 6.34
CA GLN A 37 -16.70 2.63 6.29
C GLN A 37 -17.21 3.06 7.66
N THR A 38 -17.68 4.30 7.75
CA THR A 38 -18.26 4.80 8.98
C THR A 38 -19.56 4.04 9.19
N PRO A 39 -19.75 3.47 10.40
CA PRO A 39 -21.00 2.80 10.71
C PRO A 39 -22.17 3.74 10.47
N PRO A 40 -23.29 3.24 9.91
CA PRO A 40 -24.46 4.07 9.65
C PRO A 40 -24.92 4.75 10.95
N GLY A 41 -25.08 6.08 10.92
CA GLY A 41 -25.45 6.90 12.07
C GLY A 41 -24.34 7.76 12.66
N LEU A 42 -23.05 7.45 12.40
CA LEU A 42 -21.94 8.31 12.83
C LEU A 42 -21.54 9.38 11.81
N ALA A 43 -22.10 9.33 10.60
CA ALA A 43 -21.81 10.30 9.54
C ALA A 43 -22.12 11.76 9.96
N ALA A 44 -23.17 11.97 10.77
CA ALA A 44 -23.52 13.31 11.26
C ALA A 44 -22.47 13.91 12.22
N PHE A 45 -21.67 13.07 12.87
CA PHE A 45 -20.61 13.51 13.78
C PHE A 45 -19.27 13.74 13.05
N GLU A 46 -19.14 13.30 11.80
CA GLU A 46 -17.93 13.56 10.98
C GLU A 46 -17.80 15.04 10.60
N ASP A 47 -18.93 15.76 10.53
CA ASP A 47 -18.95 17.22 10.31
C ASP A 47 -18.71 18.02 11.59
N ALA A 48 -18.59 17.38 12.75
CA ALA A 48 -18.32 18.09 13.99
C ALA A 48 -16.91 18.72 13.95
N PRO A 49 -16.75 20.01 14.31
CA PRO A 49 -15.45 20.69 14.24
C PRO A 49 -14.38 20.02 15.11
N CYS A 50 -14.76 19.50 16.28
CA CYS A 50 -13.86 18.75 17.16
C CYS A 50 -13.34 17.45 16.54
N TYR A 51 -14.11 16.80 15.67
CA TYR A 51 -13.70 15.58 14.97
C TYR A 51 -12.67 15.89 13.88
N ARG A 52 -12.90 16.98 13.12
CA ARG A 52 -11.96 17.47 12.09
C ARG A 52 -10.59 17.82 12.67
N GLU A 53 -10.56 18.58 13.76
CA GLU A 53 -9.31 18.95 14.45
C GLU A 53 -8.54 17.71 14.93
N THR A 54 -9.25 16.69 15.40
CA THR A 54 -8.64 15.43 15.83
C THR A 54 -7.98 14.71 14.64
N LEU A 55 -8.69 14.61 13.51
CA LEU A 55 -8.16 14.00 12.29
C LEU A 55 -6.95 14.75 11.72
N GLU A 56 -6.91 16.07 11.83
CA GLU A 56 -5.77 16.89 11.40
C GLU A 56 -4.52 16.63 12.26
N ARG A 57 -4.70 16.44 13.58
CA ARG A 57 -3.61 16.08 14.50
C ARG A 57 -3.06 14.69 14.20
N GLU A 58 -3.92 13.71 13.90
CA GLU A 58 -3.48 12.36 13.54
C GLU A 58 -2.78 12.29 12.17
N GLN A 59 -3.11 13.18 11.24
CA GLN A 59 -2.52 13.21 9.90
C GLN A 59 -1.15 13.89 9.83
N LYS A 60 -0.78 14.67 10.85
CA LYS A 60 0.53 15.33 10.90
C LYS A 60 1.53 14.35 11.56
N PRO A 61 2.48 13.77 10.79
CA PRO A 61 3.43 12.79 11.30
C PRO A 61 4.41 13.39 12.32
#